data_AF-A0A368N8W8-F1
#
_entry.id   AF-A0A368N8W8-F1
#
_cell.length_a   1.000
_cell.length_b   1.000
_cell.length_c   1.000
_cell.angle_alpha   90.00
_cell.angle_beta   90.00
_cell.angle_gamma   90.00
#
_symmetry.space_group_name_H-M   'P 1'
#
loop_
_entity.id
_entity.type
_entity.pdbx_description
1 polymer ?
#
loop_
_entity_poly.entity_id
_entity_poly.type
_entity_poly.pdbx_seq_one_letter_code
_entity_poly.pdbx_strand_id
1 'polypeptide(L)'
;MTLHRRAVARSAVATFLAGLVLWPPRAVYWTRLATVVGDAVTLVVVCLLALAVGAVLARVAGVDFPSFAVGALLAYAVGMAAVEAWLSPDSPAHLVWYAGLLVCLVGGAALRESLPY
;
A
#
# COMPACT_ATOMS: atom_id res chain seq x y z
N MET A 1 21.65 9.56 -4.03
CA MET A 1 20.74 8.68 -3.27
C MET A 1 21.22 7.24 -3.44
N THR A 2 21.66 6.59 -2.37
CA THR A 2 22.16 5.21 -2.42
C THR A 2 21.03 4.25 -2.06
N LEU A 3 20.53 3.52 -3.06
CA LEU A 3 19.52 2.48 -2.85
C LEU A 3 20.17 1.27 -2.16
N HIS A 4 19.73 0.97 -0.94
CA HIS A 4 20.23 -0.19 -0.21
C HIS A 4 19.36 -1.40 -0.52
N ARG A 5 19.91 -2.41 -1.20
CA ARG A 5 19.16 -3.62 -1.63
C ARG A 5 18.35 -4.27 -0.50
N ARG A 6 18.93 -4.36 0.70
CA ARG A 6 18.26 -4.91 1.89
C ARG A 6 17.08 -4.04 2.33
N ALA A 7 17.22 -2.72 2.27
CA ALA A 7 16.16 -1.78 2.63
C ALA A 7 15.00 -1.82 1.62
N VAL A 8 15.32 -1.91 0.33
CA VAL A 8 14.34 -2.10 -0.75
C VAL A 8 13.57 -3.41 -0.54
N ALA A 9 14.26 -4.52 -0.28
CA ALA A 9 13.61 -5.82 -0.05
C ALA A 9 12.69 -5.81 1.18
N ARG A 10 13.13 -5.24 2.31
CA ARG A 10 12.28 -5.09 3.50
C ARG A 10 11.06 -4.22 3.22
N SER A 11 11.24 -3.11 2.52
CA SER A 11 10.15 -2.20 2.16
C SER A 11 9.16 -2.87 1.22
N ALA A 12 9.64 -3.70 0.28
CA ALA A 12 8.77 -4.48 -0.59
C ALA A 12 7.92 -5.47 0.20
N VAL A 13 8.53 -6.29 1.06
CA VAL A 13 7.80 -7.25 1.90
C VAL A 13 6.79 -6.54 2.80
N ALA A 14 7.22 -5.47 3.47
CA ALA A 14 6.34 -4.70 4.36
C ALA A 14 5.16 -4.08 3.62
N THR A 15 5.40 -3.47 2.46
CA THR A 15 4.35 -2.87 1.62
C THR A 15 3.38 -3.94 1.11
N PHE A 16 3.90 -5.08 0.68
CA PHE A 16 3.08 -6.19 0.20
C PHE A 16 2.14 -6.71 1.29
N LEU A 17 2.67 -6.95 2.49
CA LEU A 17 1.87 -7.41 3.64
C LEU A 17 0.86 -6.34 4.08
N ALA A 18 1.27 -5.07 4.11
CA ALA A 18 0.36 -3.97 4.42
C ALA A 18 -0.78 -3.88 3.40
N GLY A 19 -0.48 -4.02 2.10
CA GLY A 19 -1.49 -4.07 1.05
C GLY A 19 -2.48 -5.23 1.23
N LEU A 20 -1.98 -6.43 1.54
CA LEU A 20 -2.84 -7.60 1.80
C LEU A 20 -3.73 -7.42 3.03
N VAL A 21 -3.21 -6.80 4.10
CA VAL A 21 -3.97 -6.56 5.33
C VAL A 21 -4.97 -5.41 5.14
N LEU A 22 -4.57 -4.35 4.44
CA LEU A 22 -5.43 -3.19 4.20
C LEU A 22 -6.51 -3.50 3.19
N TRP A 23 -6.23 -4.32 2.18
CA TRP A 23 -7.17 -4.61 1.10
C TRP A 23 -6.93 -6.02 0.56
N PRO A 24 -7.40 -7.07 1.27
CA PRO A 24 -7.19 -8.42 0.80
C PRO A 24 -7.97 -8.67 -0.49
N PRO A 25 -7.45 -9.53 -1.37
CA PRO A 25 -8.23 -10.01 -2.50
C PRO A 25 -9.53 -10.64 -2.00
N ARG A 26 -10.67 -10.18 -2.53
CA ARG A 26 -12.05 -10.49 -2.08
C ARG A 26 -12.43 -9.83 -0.74
N ALA A 27 -12.24 -8.51 -0.65
CA ALA A 27 -12.43 -7.66 0.54
C ALA A 27 -13.79 -7.79 1.29
N VAL A 28 -13.94 -8.83 2.13
CA VAL A 28 -15.20 -9.15 2.84
C VAL A 28 -15.57 -8.14 3.93
N TYR A 29 -14.61 -7.42 4.53
CA TYR A 29 -14.91 -6.50 5.64
C TYR A 29 -15.16 -5.06 5.18
N TRP A 30 -14.50 -4.58 4.13
CA TRP A 30 -14.80 -3.25 3.57
C TRP A 30 -16.19 -3.19 2.95
N THR A 31 -16.65 -4.28 2.34
CA THR A 31 -18.02 -4.36 1.82
C THR A 31 -19.05 -4.23 2.94
N ARG A 32 -18.82 -4.87 4.09
CA ARG A 32 -19.68 -4.67 5.28
C ARG A 32 -19.68 -3.23 5.75
N LEU A 33 -18.51 -2.59 5.82
CA LEU A 33 -18.44 -1.18 6.22
C LEU A 33 -19.18 -0.28 5.20
N ALA A 34 -18.94 -0.49 3.91
CA ALA A 34 -19.57 0.26 2.84
C ALA A 34 -21.10 0.13 2.84
N THR A 35 -21.65 -1.04 3.21
CA THR A 35 -23.11 -1.19 3.35
C THR A 35 -23.72 -0.34 4.47
N VAL A 36 -22.92 0.10 5.44
CA VAL A 36 -23.38 0.89 6.60
C VAL A 36 -23.15 2.38 6.39
N VAL A 37 -21.96 2.76 5.90
CA VAL A 37 -21.53 4.18 5.81
C VAL A 37 -21.35 4.69 4.38
N GLY A 38 -21.54 3.82 3.38
CA GLY A 38 -21.35 4.12 1.97
C GLY A 38 -19.91 3.90 1.47
N ASP A 39 -19.79 3.72 0.14
CA ASP A 39 -18.52 3.44 -0.53
C ASP A 39 -17.53 4.61 -0.39
N ALA A 40 -18.00 5.85 -0.59
CA ALA A 40 -17.14 7.03 -0.55
C ALA A 40 -16.44 7.20 0.82
N VAL A 41 -17.21 7.07 1.91
CA VAL A 41 -16.67 7.17 3.27
C VAL A 41 -15.71 6.02 3.56
N THR A 42 -16.06 4.81 3.13
CA THR A 42 -15.20 3.63 3.28
C THR A 42 -13.86 3.81 2.59
N LEU A 43 -13.84 4.32 1.35
CA LEU A 43 -12.62 4.61 0.62
C LEU A 43 -11.76 5.68 1.31
N VAL A 44 -12.37 6.74 1.84
CA VAL A 44 -11.65 7.76 2.63
C VAL A 44 -10.96 7.14 3.84
N VAL A 45 -11.67 6.29 4.59
CA VAL A 45 -11.11 5.58 5.75
C VAL A 45 -9.91 4.71 5.34
N VAL A 46 -10.05 3.96 4.25
CA VAL A 46 -8.97 3.10 3.73
C VAL A 46 -7.75 3.95 3.35
N CYS A 47 -7.95 5.05 2.63
CA CYS A 47 -6.86 5.95 2.22
C CYS A 47 -6.13 6.55 3.43
N LEU A 48 -6.88 6.96 4.46
CA LEU A 48 -6.30 7.48 5.71
C LEU A 48 -5.50 6.40 6.46
N LEU A 49 -6.02 5.17 6.53
CA LEU A 49 -5.29 4.06 7.13
C LEU A 49 -4.03 3.72 6.33
N ALA A 50 -4.10 3.72 5.00
CA ALA A 50 -2.94 3.50 4.15
C ALA A 50 -1.87 4.58 4.34
N LEU A 51 -2.26 5.87 4.45
CA LEU A 51 -1.34 6.95 4.80
C LEU A 51 -0.68 6.71 6.17
N ALA A 52 -1.47 6.39 7.20
CA ALA A 52 -0.95 6.13 8.54
C ALA A 52 0.01 4.93 8.57
N VAL A 53 -0.35 3.83 7.91
CA VAL A 53 0.51 2.63 7.80
C VAL A 53 1.80 2.95 7.06
N GLY A 54 1.73 3.71 5.96
CA GLY A 54 2.89 4.17 5.21
C GLY A 54 3.88 4.96 6.07
N ALA A 55 3.37 5.90 6.85
CA ALA A 55 4.17 6.67 7.81
C ALA A 55 4.81 5.77 8.88
N VAL A 56 4.04 4.85 9.48
CA VAL A 56 4.53 3.92 10.51
C VAL A 56 5.58 2.98 9.94
N LEU A 57 5.38 2.41 8.76
CA LEU A 57 6.33 1.50 8.12
C LEU A 57 7.65 2.20 7.83
N ALA A 58 7.61 3.41 7.27
CA ALA A 58 8.82 4.18 7.02
C ALA A 58 9.57 4.48 8.35
N ARG A 59 8.84 4.75 9.44
CA ARG A 59 9.41 4.95 10.78
C ARG A 59 10.07 3.72 11.35
N VAL A 60 9.34 2.61 11.40
CA VAL A 60 9.81 1.37 12.02
C VAL A 60 10.94 0.74 11.22
N ALA A 61 10.88 0.83 9.89
CA ALA A 61 11.91 0.26 9.03
C ALA A 61 13.21 1.08 9.01
N GLY A 62 13.17 2.37 9.40
CA GLY A 62 14.33 3.27 9.36
C GLY A 62 14.92 3.43 7.95
N VAL A 63 14.07 3.33 6.93
CA VAL A 63 14.47 3.33 5.52
C VAL A 63 14.30 4.73 4.93
N ASP A 64 15.25 5.13 4.08
CA ASP A 64 15.16 6.37 3.29
C ASP A 64 13.98 6.30 2.31
N PHE A 65 13.32 7.43 2.07
CA PHE A 65 12.15 7.48 1.20
C PHE A 65 12.36 6.88 -0.20
N PRO A 66 13.50 7.13 -0.91
CA PRO A 66 13.76 6.51 -2.21
C PRO A 66 13.76 4.97 -2.15
N SER A 67 14.45 4.38 -1.17
CA SER A 67 14.47 2.92 -0.99
C SER A 67 13.08 2.36 -0.64
N PHE A 68 12.28 3.09 0.15
CA PHE A 68 10.91 2.71 0.47
C PHE A 68 10.02 2.73 -0.77
N ALA A 69 10.03 3.83 -1.53
CA ALA A 69 9.22 4.01 -2.73
C ALA A 69 9.52 2.93 -3.80
N VAL A 70 10.81 2.62 -4.03
CA VAL A 70 11.21 1.55 -4.96
C VAL A 70 10.75 0.18 -4.46
N GLY A 71 10.91 -0.11 -3.16
CA GLY A 71 10.41 -1.37 -2.59
C GLY A 71 8.88 -1.50 -2.71
N ALA A 72 8.17 -0.41 -2.45
CA ALA A 72 6.71 -0.36 -2.56
C ALA A 72 6.24 -0.58 -4.01
N LEU A 73 6.93 0.00 -4.99
CA LEU A 73 6.66 -0.22 -6.41
C LEU A 73 6.89 -1.69 -6.82
N LEU A 74 7.97 -2.31 -6.32
CA LEU A 74 8.23 -3.74 -6.56
C LEU A 74 7.13 -4.61 -5.95
N ALA A 75 6.69 -4.30 -4.73
CA ALA A 75 5.58 -5.00 -4.09
C ALA A 75 4.29 -4.91 -4.90
N TYR A 76 3.99 -3.73 -5.44
CA TYR A 76 2.85 -3.54 -6.33
C TYR A 76 2.97 -4.40 -7.60
N ALA A 77 4.10 -4.33 -8.30
CA ALA A 77 4.30 -5.10 -9.54
C ALA A 77 4.17 -6.62 -9.31
N VAL A 78 4.81 -7.14 -8.26
CA VAL A 78 4.75 -8.56 -7.89
C VAL A 78 3.33 -8.96 -7.47
N GLY A 79 2.67 -8.12 -6.66
CA GLY A 79 1.31 -8.38 -6.22
C GLY A 79 0.32 -8.39 -7.36
N MET A 80 0.43 -7.47 -8.32
CA MET A 80 -0.46 -7.44 -9.48
C MET A 80 -0.23 -8.64 -10.38
N ALA A 81 1.03 -9.02 -10.63
CA ALA A 81 1.34 -10.24 -11.37
C ALA A 81 0.77 -11.50 -10.69
N ALA A 82 0.85 -11.57 -9.36
CA ALA A 82 0.27 -12.69 -8.60
C ALA A 82 -1.27 -12.70 -8.66
N VAL A 83 -1.92 -11.55 -8.55
CA VAL A 83 -3.38 -11.40 -8.67
C VAL A 83 -3.84 -11.83 -10.06
N GLU A 84 -3.21 -11.34 -11.12
CA GLU A 84 -3.52 -11.71 -12.51
C GLU A 84 -3.36 -13.22 -12.75
N ALA A 85 -2.24 -13.79 -12.28
CA ALA A 85 -1.95 -15.20 -12.49
C ALA A 85 -2.87 -16.14 -11.71
N TRP A 86 -3.33 -15.76 -10.50
CA TRP A 86 -4.01 -16.69 -9.59
C TRP A 86 -5.51 -16.46 -9.48
N LEU A 87 -5.95 -15.21 -9.66
CA LEU A 87 -7.35 -14.83 -9.48
C LEU A 87 -8.06 -14.57 -10.81
N SER A 88 -7.32 -14.46 -11.93
CA SER A 88 -7.83 -14.20 -13.27
C SER A 88 -8.98 -13.17 -13.25
N PRO A 89 -8.70 -11.95 -12.78
CA PRO A 89 -9.74 -10.95 -12.57
C PRO A 89 -10.41 -10.57 -13.90
N ASP A 90 -11.73 -10.38 -13.87
CA ASP A 90 -12.52 -10.04 -15.05
C ASP A 90 -12.26 -8.60 -15.57
N SER A 91 -11.55 -7.78 -14.79
CA SER A 91 -11.34 -6.35 -15.08
C SER A 91 -10.01 -5.82 -14.52
N PRO A 92 -9.34 -4.88 -15.22
CA PRO A 92 -8.10 -4.25 -14.78
C PRO A 92 -8.30 -3.24 -13.63
N ALA A 93 -9.53 -3.05 -13.12
CA ALA A 93 -9.81 -2.11 -12.04
C ALA A 93 -8.95 -2.35 -10.79
N HIS A 94 -8.55 -3.59 -10.53
CA HIS A 94 -7.67 -3.93 -9.42
C HIS A 94 -6.32 -3.19 -9.51
N LEU A 95 -5.73 -3.06 -10.71
CA LEU A 95 -4.48 -2.30 -10.92
C LEU A 95 -4.62 -0.86 -10.41
N VAL A 96 -5.72 -0.19 -10.76
CA VAL A 96 -5.98 1.20 -10.38
C VAL A 96 -6.18 1.33 -8.87
N TRP A 97 -6.97 0.44 -8.26
CA TRP A 97 -7.24 0.50 -6.82
C TRP A 97 -5.99 0.22 -5.99
N TYR A 98 -5.20 -0.80 -6.35
CA TYR A 98 -3.94 -1.08 -5.66
C TYR A 98 -2.88 -0.01 -5.93
N ALA A 99 -2.90 0.67 -7.08
CA ALA A 99 -2.04 1.83 -7.32
C ALA A 99 -2.44 3.02 -6.43
N GLY A 100 -3.75 3.26 -6.22
CA GLY A 100 -4.22 4.26 -5.25
C GLY A 100 -3.74 3.98 -3.83
N LEU A 101 -3.84 2.72 -3.38
CA LEU A 101 -3.31 2.29 -2.08
C LEU A 101 -1.79 2.49 -1.98
N LEU A 102 -1.04 2.16 -3.04
CA LEU A 102 0.40 2.40 -3.11
C LEU A 102 0.72 3.88 -2.95
N VAL A 103 0.01 4.76 -3.66
CA VAL A 103 0.17 6.22 -3.56
C VAL A 103 -0.08 6.69 -2.12
N CYS A 104 -1.11 6.19 -1.45
CA CYS A 104 -1.36 6.51 -0.05
C CYS A 104 -0.23 6.02 0.88
N LEU A 105 0.26 4.79 0.70
CA LEU A 105 1.37 4.26 1.50
C LEU A 105 2.66 5.07 1.32
N VAL A 106 3.03 5.36 0.07
CA VAL A 106 4.21 6.18 -0.24
C VAL A 106 4.01 7.62 0.22
N GLY A 107 2.81 8.18 0.05
CA GLY A 107 2.45 9.51 0.52
C GLY A 107 2.57 9.65 2.03
N GLY A 108 2.20 8.61 2.79
CA GLY A 108 2.37 8.57 4.24
C GLY A 108 3.83 8.59 4.67
N ALA A 109 4.68 7.83 3.96
CA ALA A 109 6.12 7.84 4.16
C ALA A 109 6.73 9.22 3.87
N ALA A 110 6.31 9.87 2.78
CA ALA A 110 6.75 11.22 2.39
C ALA A 110 6.32 12.29 3.39
N LEU A 111 5.07 12.26 3.83
CA LEU A 111 4.55 13.19 4.84
C LEU A 111 5.37 13.14 6.11
N ARG A 112 5.73 11.92 6.56
CA ARG A 112 6.57 11.75 7.75
C ARG A 112 7.95 12.36 7.58
N GLU A 113 8.62 12.14 6.44
CA GLU A 113 9.95 12.72 6.19
C GLU A 113 9.91 14.25 6.16
N SER A 114 8.76 14.82 5.78
CA SER A 114 8.54 16.26 5.71
C SER A 114 8.21 16.90 7.07
N LEU A 115 7.87 16.11 8.10
CA LEU A 115 7.50 16.61 9.42
C LEU A 115 8.74 16.74 10.32
N PRO A 116 9.01 17.92 10.90
CA PRO A 116 10.16 18.15 11.76
C PRO A 116 9.90 17.65 13.20
N TYR A 117 9.86 16.34 13.41
CA TYR A 117 9.84 15.73 14.77
C TYR A 117 10.55 14.38 14.82
#